data_AF-A0A975G6Z6-F1
#
_entry.id   AF-A0A975G6Z6-F1
#
_cell.length_a   1.000
_cell.length_b   1.000
_cell.length_c   1.000
_cell.angle_alpha   90.00
_cell.angle_beta   90.00
_cell.angle_gamma   90.00
#
_symmetry.space_group_name_H-M   'P 1'
#
loop_
_entity.id
_entity.type
_entity.pdbx_description
1 polymer ?
#
loop_
_entity_poly.entity_id
_entity_poly.type
_entity_poly.pdbx_seq_one_letter_code
_entity_poly.pdbx_strand_id
1 'polypeptide(L)' 'MDLINLKDVVASLLYSIIGIIIFCVSFIIVDKLTPYDLWKELIEQKNLPLAIVVAGVGLGLCIIIAASIH' A
#
# COMPACT_ATOMS: atom_id res chain seq x y z
N MET A 1 32.13 17.17 -5.51
CA MET A 1 31.22 16.31 -6.31
C MET A 1 31.16 14.95 -5.63
N ASP A 2 30.58 14.88 -4.43
CA ASP A 2 30.21 13.62 -3.79
C ASP A 2 28.75 13.37 -4.18
N LEU A 3 28.56 12.98 -5.45
CA LEU A 3 27.24 12.91 -6.10
C LEU A 3 26.36 11.76 -5.56
N ILE A 4 26.92 10.91 -4.69
CA ILE A 4 26.23 9.75 -4.12
C ILE A 4 26.76 9.54 -2.70
N ASN A 5 26.13 10.18 -1.70
CA ASN A 5 26.37 9.77 -0.33
C ASN A 5 25.68 8.42 -0.14
N LEU A 6 26.45 7.36 0.14
CA LEU A 6 25.91 6.04 0.45
C LEU A 6 24.82 6.11 1.54
N LYS A 7 24.92 7.10 2.43
CA LYS A 7 23.91 7.41 3.46
C LYS A 7 22.54 7.76 2.87
N ASP A 8 22.49 8.55 1.80
CA ASP A 8 21.22 9.01 1.20
C ASP A 8 20.53 7.88 0.42
N VAL A 9 21.34 7.03 -0.23
CA VAL A 9 20.84 5.81 -0.91
C VAL A 9 20.28 4.82 0.11
N VAL A 10 21.00 4.58 1.21
CA VAL A 10 20.55 3.70 2.30
C VAL A 10 19.28 4.25 2.96
N ALA A 11 19.21 5.56 3.19
CA ALA A 11 18.01 6.22 3.72
C ALA A 11 16.81 6.05 2.77
N SER A 12 16.98 6.30 1.47
CA SER A 12 15.92 6.15 0.46
C SER A 12 15.40 4.71 0.39
N LEU A 13 16.30 3.72 0.47
CA LEU A 13 15.94 2.31 0.49
C LEU A 13 15.15 1.93 1.75
N LEU A 14 15.59 2.43 2.92
CA LEU A 14 14.88 2.24 4.19
C LEU A 14 13.46 2.82 4.14
N TYR A 15 13.31 4.08 3.70
CA TYR A 15 11.99 4.71 3.59
C TYR A 15 11.07 4.01 2.60
N SER A 16 11.59 3.52 1.47
CA SER A 16 10.81 2.71 0.52
C SER A 16 10.30 1.42 1.15
N ILE A 17 11.14 0.72 1.92
CA ILE A 17 10.74 -0.50 2.63
C ILE A 17 9.70 -0.19 3.70
N ILE A 18 9.88 0.89 4.46
CA ILE A 18 8.88 1.36 5.44
C ILE A 18 7.54 1.62 4.76
N GLY A 19 7.52 2.29 3.61
CA GLY A 19 6.30 2.57 2.85
C GLY A 19 5.57 1.30 2.43
N ILE A 20 6.31 0.28 1.96
CA ILE A 20 5.74 -1.03 1.59
C ILE A 20 5.14 -1.73 2.82
N ILE A 21 5.83 -1.69 3.96
CA ILE A 21 5.33 -2.30 5.20
C ILE A 21 4.03 -1.62 5.64
N ILE A 22 4.00 -0.27 5.63
CA ILE A 22 2.81 0.50 5.97
C ILE A 22 1.65 0.14 5.03
N PHE A 23 1.91 0.08 3.72
CA PHE A 23 0.91 -0.32 2.74
C PHE A 23 0.32 -1.70 3.02
N CYS A 24 1.15 -2.70 3.31
CA CYS A 24 0.69 -4.04 3.69
C CYS A 24 -0.16 -4.03 4.97
N VAL A 25 0.27 -3.30 6.00
CA VAL A 25 -0.48 -3.19 7.27
C VAL A 25 -1.83 -2.52 7.03
N SER A 26 -1.86 -1.42 6.27
CA SER A 26 -3.10 -0.74 5.91
C SER A 26 -4.04 -1.64 5.12
N PHE A 27 -3.52 -2.47 4.20
CA PHE A 27 -4.34 -3.42 3.46
C PHE A 27 -5.00 -4.46 4.38
N ILE A 28 -4.26 -5.00 5.36
CA ILE A 28 -4.80 -5.92 6.37
C ILE A 28 -5.87 -5.23 7.23
N ILE A 29 -5.66 -3.96 7.59
CA ILE A 29 -6.64 -3.18 8.33
C ILE A 29 -7.92 -3.02 7.50
N VAL A 30 -7.81 -2.70 6.22
CA VAL A 30 -8.96 -2.56 5.31
C VAL A 30 -9.71 -3.88 5.15
N ASP A 31 -8.99 -4.99 4.98
CA ASP A 31 -9.58 -6.33 4.92
C ASP A 31 -10.39 -6.62 6.19
N LYS A 32 -9.84 -6.34 7.37
CA LYS A 32 -10.54 -6.52 8.64
C LYS A 32 -11.69 -5.53 8.87
N LEU A 33 -11.59 -4.32 8.34
CA LEU A 33 -12.64 -3.31 8.43
C LEU A 33 -13.82 -3.66 7.52
N THR A 34 -13.55 -4.38 6.43
CA THR A 34 -14.56 -4.83 5.49
C THR A 34 -15.22 -6.09 6.07
N PRO A 35 -16.52 -6.09 6.35
CA PRO A 35 -17.20 -7.25 6.95
C PRO A 35 -17.40 -8.42 5.98
N TYR A 36 -16.85 -8.34 4.77
CA TYR A 36 -16.95 -9.34 3.72
C TYR A 36 -15.62 -10.08 3.58
N ASP A 37 -15.67 -11.38 3.26
CA ASP A 37 -14.49 -12.14 2.88
C ASP A 37 -13.99 -11.63 1.51
N LEU A 38 -13.04 -10.70 1.51
CA LEU A 38 -12.46 -10.15 0.27
C LEU A 38 -11.99 -11.27 -0.66
N TRP A 39 -11.33 -12.29 -0.11
CA TRP A 39 -10.86 -13.45 -0.88
C TRP A 39 -12.01 -14.18 -1.59
N LYS A 40 -13.12 -14.41 -0.90
CA LYS A 40 -14.28 -15.11 -1.44
C LYS A 40 -15.00 -14.27 -2.50
N GLU A 41 -15.21 -12.98 -2.22
CA GLU A 41 -15.87 -12.08 -3.16
C GLU A 41 -15.03 -11.81 -4.41
N LEU A 42 -13.71 -11.60 -4.27
CA LEU A 42 -12.82 -11.30 -5.41
C LEU A 42 -12.54 -12.55 -6.26
N ILE A 43 -12.27 -13.70 -5.65
CA ILE A 43 -11.84 -14.90 -6.40
C ILE A 43 -13.03 -15.78 -6.81
N GLU A 44 -13.93 -16.10 -5.88
CA GLU A 44 -15.04 -17.01 -6.18
C GLU A 44 -16.20 -16.28 -6.86
N GLN A 45 -16.65 -15.17 -6.27
CA GLN A 45 -17.81 -14.43 -6.79
C GLN A 45 -17.45 -13.44 -7.91
N LYS A 46 -16.16 -13.13 -8.10
CA LYS A 46 -15.66 -12.14 -9.07
C LYS A 46 -16.43 -10.82 -8.98
N ASN A 47 -16.65 -10.34 -7.76
CA ASN A 47 -17.39 -9.12 -7.49
C ASN A 47 -16.58 -7.89 -7.93
N LEU A 48 -16.78 -7.47 -9.18
CA LEU A 48 -16.09 -6.34 -9.81
C LEU A 48 -16.27 -5.02 -9.03
N PRO A 49 -17.48 -4.64 -8.55
CA PRO A 49 -17.65 -3.48 -7.68
C PRO A 49 -16.72 -3.48 -6.47
N LEU A 50 -16.62 -4.59 -5.75
CA LEU A 50 -15.75 -4.71 -4.58
C LEU A 50 -14.27 -4.60 -4.98
N ALA A 51 -13.88 -5.23 -6.08
CA ALA A 51 -12.51 -5.14 -6.59
C ALA A 51 -12.12 -3.69 -6.94
N ILE A 52 -13.02 -2.91 -7.53
CA ILE A 52 -12.80 -1.49 -7.83
C ILE A 52 -12.63 -0.67 -6.55
N VAL A 53 -13.44 -0.93 -5.52
CA VAL A 53 -13.32 -0.25 -4.23
C VAL A 53 -11.98 -0.57 -3.58
N VAL A 54 -11.58 -1.84 -3.53
CA VAL A 54 -10.29 -2.27 -2.97
C VAL A 54 -9.12 -1.65 -3.75
N ALA A 55 -9.20 -1.60 -5.08
CA ALA A 55 -8.20 -0.93 -5.91
C ALA A 55 -8.12 0.58 -5.62
N GLY A 56 -9.27 1.24 -5.45
CA GLY A 56 -9.33 2.66 -5.09
C GLY A 56 -8.71 2.96 -3.73
N VAL A 57 -8.98 2.11 -2.73
CA VAL A 57 -8.37 2.22 -1.40
C VAL A 57 -6.86 2.01 -1.48
N GLY A 58 -6.40 1.01 -2.24
CA GLY A 58 -4.98 0.77 -2.48
C GLY A 58 -4.28 1.97 -3.12
N LEU A 59 -4.87 2.56 -4.17
CA LEU A 59 -4.34 3.76 -4.81
C LEU A 59 -4.30 4.95 -3.86
N GLY A 60 -5.35 5.16 -3.06
CA GLY A 60 -5.39 6.21 -2.05
C GLY A 60 -4.28 6.07 -1.00
N LEU A 61 -4.04 4.85 -0.51
CA LEU A 61 -2.96 4.56 0.43
C LEU A 61 -1.58 4.87 -0.19
N CYS A 62 -1.34 4.45 -1.43
CA CYS A 62 -0.11 4.77 -2.14
C CYS A 62 0.14 6.28 -2.22
N ILE A 63 -0.90 7.07 -2.50
CA ILE A 63 -0.80 8.54 -2.58
C ILE A 63 -0.49 9.14 -1.21
N ILE A 64 -1.18 8.71 -0.15
CA ILE A 64 -0.96 9.21 1.22
C ILE A 64 0.47 8.90 1.67
N ILE A 65 0.95 7.68 1.41
CA ILE A 65 2.31 7.25 1.74
C ILE A 65 3.32 8.09 0.95
N ALA A 66 3.12 8.27 -0.36
CA ALA A 66 4.01 9.09 -1.18
C ALA A 66 4.06 10.56 -0.71
N ALA A 67 2.91 11.14 -0.33
CA ALA A 67 2.84 12.49 0.21
C ALA A 67 3.49 12.62 1.59
N SER A 68 3.55 11.54 2.37
CA SER A 68 4.16 11.52 3.70
C SER A 68 5.69 11.34 3.67
N ILE A 69 6.26 10.91 2.54
CA ILE A 69 7.71 10.66 2.36
C ILE A 69 8.44 11.91 1.79
N HIS A 70 7.84 13.11 1.91
CA HIS A 70 8.50 14.38 1.62
C HIS A 70 9.16 14.97 2.86
#